data_AF-A0A382CET0-F1
#
_entry.id   AF-A0A382CET0-F1
#
_cell.length_a   1.000
_cell.length_b   1.000
_cell.length_c   1.000
_cell.angle_alpha   90.00
_cell.angle_beta   90.00
_cell.angle_gamma   90.00
#
_symmetry.space_group_name_H-M   'P 1'
#
loop_
_entity.id
_entity.type
_entity.pdbx_description
1 polymer ?
#
loop_
_entity_poly.entity_id
_entity_poly.type
_entity_poly.pdbx_seq_one_letter_code
_entity_poly.pdbx_strand_id
1 'polypeptide(L)'
;MSISLISMLTGEVFPVTDIMINGDQDSRVNIVFLGDGYTQEEMNDYIDDVGEVVEGLFSAVPYSNYINHFNVFAIEVPSNESGTDHPGTAYDCGGDAGNVFYADTYFNSTFDYGGIHRALVATNTSAAYDVLINNTPQWDIVFIMVNTTMYGGTGGAFATFSRHELSIEIAIHEIGHSFSGLADEYWFSGWETANMTQESNPLFNKWSPWLYDNGIGIYQYESPGNNWYRPHQDCKMRYLGPPFCSVCAEKTIISVYSILDPIDTYFPENLELTVPASGTEYFSINPIPTVPSFITIDWFIDEQIINHGSTSIELEASLYSEGEHEVKVVVKDLSELVRNDPLNLLESEIIWSLMIVCNTIGDLNSDGMVNIQDVILLVNDVIGTLADVTCADLNDDGEINILDIVQLVNIIL
;
A
#
# COMPACT_ATOMS: atom_id res chain seq x y z
N MET A 1 -2.18 -11.27 -56.00
CA MET A 1 -2.66 -11.61 -54.66
C MET A 1 -1.59 -12.42 -53.96
N SER A 2 -0.93 -11.85 -52.96
CA SER A 2 -0.30 -12.60 -51.88
C SER A 2 -0.49 -11.74 -50.65
N ILE A 3 -1.44 -12.12 -49.81
CA ILE A 3 -1.69 -11.46 -48.52
C ILE A 3 -0.73 -12.16 -47.55
N SER A 4 0.28 -11.42 -47.10
CA SER A 4 1.15 -11.84 -46.01
C SER A 4 0.30 -11.84 -44.74
N LEU A 5 0.00 -13.03 -44.20
CA LEU A 5 -0.52 -13.13 -42.84
C LEU A 5 0.61 -12.71 -41.89
N ILE A 6 0.47 -11.53 -41.32
CA ILE A 6 1.18 -11.17 -40.09
C ILE A 6 0.53 -12.02 -39.00
N SER A 7 1.26 -13.03 -38.53
CA SER A 7 0.95 -13.68 -37.26
C SER A 7 1.11 -12.61 -36.18
N MET A 8 0.00 -12.15 -35.63
CA MET A 8 0.02 -11.51 -34.32
C MET A 8 0.39 -12.63 -33.35
N LEU A 9 1.58 -12.52 -32.75
CA LEU A 9 1.95 -13.31 -31.57
C LEU A 9 0.98 -12.88 -30.47
N THR A 10 -0.08 -13.66 -30.24
CA THR A 10 -0.86 -13.55 -29.02
C THR A 10 0.00 -14.14 -27.91
N GLY A 11 0.34 -13.35 -26.89
CA GLY A 11 1.04 -13.83 -25.72
C GLY A 11 0.30 -14.99 -25.05
N GLU A 12 1.02 -15.86 -24.36
CA GLU A 12 0.42 -17.01 -23.68
C GLU A 12 -0.42 -16.53 -22.49
N VAL A 13 -1.70 -16.91 -22.51
CA VAL A 13 -2.68 -16.59 -21.46
C VAL A 13 -2.95 -17.87 -20.67
N PHE A 14 -2.80 -17.77 -19.35
CA PHE A 14 -2.97 -18.84 -18.39
C PHE A 14 -4.15 -18.55 -17.45
N PRO A 15 -4.75 -19.58 -16.84
CA PRO A 15 -5.68 -19.36 -15.74
C PRO A 15 -5.01 -18.57 -14.61
N VAL A 16 -5.75 -17.60 -14.07
CA VAL A 16 -5.37 -16.83 -12.88
C VAL A 16 -6.38 -17.14 -11.80
N THR A 17 -5.90 -17.61 -10.65
CA THR A 17 -6.70 -17.89 -9.47
C THR A 17 -6.51 -16.76 -8.45
N ASP A 18 -7.62 -16.18 -8.01
CA ASP A 18 -7.65 -15.20 -6.92
C ASP A 18 -7.49 -15.94 -5.58
N ILE A 19 -6.35 -15.75 -4.92
CA ILE A 19 -6.05 -16.38 -3.63
C ILE A 19 -6.57 -15.53 -2.47
N MET A 20 -6.36 -14.21 -2.53
CA MET A 20 -6.84 -13.26 -1.54
C MET A 20 -7.10 -11.90 -2.19
N ILE A 21 -8.32 -11.37 -2.08
CA ILE A 21 -8.70 -10.07 -2.66
C ILE A 21 -9.28 -9.18 -1.56
N ASN A 22 -8.61 -8.07 -1.27
CA ASN A 22 -8.96 -7.11 -0.22
C ASN A 22 -9.32 -5.71 -0.76
N GLY A 23 -9.21 -5.49 -2.07
CA GLY A 23 -9.56 -4.22 -2.72
C GLY A 23 -9.22 -4.23 -4.20
N ASP A 24 -9.40 -3.09 -4.85
CA ASP A 24 -9.02 -2.91 -6.25
C ASP A 24 -7.49 -3.02 -6.41
N GLN A 25 -7.01 -3.50 -7.56
CA GLN A 25 -5.58 -3.69 -7.81
C GLN A 25 -4.81 -2.36 -7.75
N ASP A 26 -5.49 -1.26 -8.05
CA ASP A 26 -4.93 0.09 -8.11
C ASP A 26 -4.66 0.69 -6.71
N SER A 27 -5.24 0.09 -5.66
CA SER A 27 -5.14 0.57 -4.27
C SER A 27 -4.63 -0.50 -3.29
N ARG A 28 -4.04 -1.58 -3.81
CA ARG A 28 -3.44 -2.66 -3.02
C ARG A 28 -2.07 -3.02 -3.58
N VAL A 29 -1.23 -3.59 -2.72
CA VAL A 29 0.00 -4.26 -3.16
C VAL A 29 -0.39 -5.62 -3.75
N ASN A 30 -0.15 -5.81 -5.04
CA ASN A 30 -0.54 -7.02 -5.75
C ASN A 30 0.62 -8.02 -5.77
N ILE A 31 0.45 -9.13 -5.06
CA ILE A 31 1.37 -10.26 -5.06
C ILE A 31 0.92 -11.26 -6.13
N VAL A 32 1.84 -11.68 -6.99
CA VAL A 32 1.58 -12.71 -8.00
C VAL A 32 2.53 -13.89 -7.79
N PHE A 33 1.96 -15.09 -7.66
CA PHE A 33 2.71 -16.34 -7.68
C PHE A 33 2.74 -16.90 -9.10
N LEU A 34 3.91 -17.39 -9.51
CA LEU A 34 4.11 -18.21 -10.69
C LEU A 34 4.60 -19.59 -10.25
N GLY A 35 3.99 -20.66 -10.75
CA GLY A 35 4.49 -22.02 -10.54
C GLY A 35 5.55 -22.39 -11.59
N ASP A 36 6.66 -23.00 -11.17
CA ASP A 36 7.58 -23.70 -12.09
C ASP A 36 7.72 -25.17 -11.71
N GLY A 37 7.82 -26.04 -12.71
CA GLY A 37 7.97 -27.48 -12.48
C GLY A 37 6.69 -28.18 -12.03
N TYR A 38 5.53 -27.54 -12.08
CA TYR A 38 4.24 -28.20 -11.91
C TYR A 38 3.66 -28.53 -13.27
N THR A 39 3.34 -29.79 -13.52
CA THR A 39 2.64 -30.22 -14.73
C THR A 39 1.17 -29.80 -14.68
N GLN A 40 0.49 -29.87 -15.82
CA GLN A 40 -0.95 -29.57 -15.91
C GLN A 40 -1.81 -30.37 -14.90
N GLU A 41 -1.39 -31.58 -14.55
CA GLU A 41 -2.09 -32.46 -13.60
C GLU A 41 -1.84 -32.07 -12.13
N GLU A 42 -0.79 -31.28 -11.87
CA GLU A 42 -0.35 -30.82 -10.54
C GLU A 42 -0.80 -29.38 -10.23
N MET A 43 -1.60 -28.72 -11.10
CA MET A 43 -2.03 -27.34 -10.87
C MET A 43 -2.85 -27.16 -9.59
N ASN A 44 -3.65 -28.16 -9.20
CA ASN A 44 -4.36 -28.11 -7.90
C ASN A 44 -3.37 -28.15 -6.74
N ASP A 45 -2.32 -28.98 -6.82
CA ASP A 45 -1.28 -29.04 -5.78
C ASP A 45 -0.55 -27.69 -5.69
N TYR A 46 -0.24 -27.06 -6.84
CA TYR A 46 0.35 -25.71 -6.89
C TYR A 46 -0.52 -24.67 -6.17
N ILE A 47 -1.83 -24.64 -6.44
CA ILE A 47 -2.75 -23.69 -5.79
C ILE A 47 -2.83 -23.94 -4.28
N ASP A 48 -2.87 -25.22 -3.86
CA ASP A 48 -2.85 -25.59 -2.45
C ASP A 48 -1.54 -25.13 -1.76
N ASP A 49 -0.38 -25.37 -2.38
CA ASP A 49 0.92 -24.94 -1.86
C ASP A 49 1.00 -23.40 -1.74
N VAL A 50 0.49 -22.67 -2.73
CA VAL A 50 0.42 -21.19 -2.67
C VAL A 50 -0.48 -20.77 -1.50
N GLY A 51 -1.63 -21.41 -1.33
CA GLY A 51 -2.53 -21.16 -0.20
C GLY A 51 -1.84 -21.28 1.16
N GLU A 52 -1.08 -22.37 1.37
CA GLU A 52 -0.32 -22.59 2.60
C GLU A 52 0.74 -21.49 2.85
N VAL A 53 1.46 -21.07 1.81
CA VAL A 53 2.46 -20.00 1.91
C VAL A 53 1.81 -18.65 2.21
N VAL A 54 0.68 -18.35 1.57
CA VAL A 54 -0.06 -17.10 1.79
C VAL A 54 -0.60 -17.04 3.22
N GLU A 55 -1.16 -18.13 3.75
CA GLU A 55 -1.60 -18.20 5.15
C GLU A 55 -0.43 -17.95 6.12
N GLY A 56 0.72 -18.57 5.86
CA GLY A 56 1.93 -18.39 6.65
C GLY A 56 2.48 -16.96 6.60
N LEU A 57 2.55 -16.37 5.40
CA LEU A 57 3.01 -14.99 5.18
C LEU A 57 2.15 -13.99 5.96
N PHE A 58 0.82 -14.06 5.82
CA PHE A 58 -0.11 -13.14 6.48
C PHE A 58 -0.39 -13.49 7.95
N SER A 59 0.27 -14.51 8.49
CA SER A 59 0.38 -14.75 9.92
C SER A 59 1.61 -14.10 10.55
N ALA A 60 2.59 -13.68 9.74
CA ALA A 60 3.84 -13.08 10.20
C ALA A 60 3.76 -11.54 10.28
N VAL A 61 4.36 -10.95 11.32
CA VAL A 61 4.50 -9.49 11.45
C VAL A 61 5.60 -8.98 10.50
N PRO A 62 5.39 -7.89 9.75
CA PRO A 62 4.22 -6.99 9.80
C PRO A 62 3.08 -7.34 8.84
N TYR A 63 3.21 -8.33 7.95
CA TYR A 63 2.17 -8.65 6.96
C TYR A 63 0.80 -8.92 7.58
N SER A 64 0.74 -9.59 8.73
CA SER A 64 -0.50 -9.81 9.47
C SER A 64 -1.19 -8.51 9.91
N ASN A 65 -0.41 -7.46 10.21
CA ASN A 65 -0.93 -6.15 10.59
C ASN A 65 -1.52 -5.38 9.40
N TYR A 66 -1.01 -5.66 8.20
CA TYR A 66 -1.37 -4.95 6.98
C TYR A 66 -2.06 -5.88 5.97
N ILE A 67 -2.66 -6.99 6.41
CA ILE A 67 -3.25 -8.00 5.51
C ILE A 67 -4.22 -7.40 4.48
N ASN A 68 -5.02 -6.42 4.88
CA ASN A 68 -5.99 -5.75 4.00
C ASN A 68 -5.34 -4.87 2.92
N HIS A 69 -4.03 -4.63 2.98
CA HIS A 69 -3.27 -3.82 2.02
C HIS A 69 -2.80 -4.62 0.81
N PHE A 70 -3.03 -5.93 0.79
CA PHE A 70 -2.53 -6.82 -0.25
C PHE A 70 -3.66 -7.53 -0.99
N ASN A 71 -3.43 -7.75 -2.28
CA ASN A 71 -4.12 -8.77 -3.07
C ASN A 71 -3.10 -9.88 -3.41
N VAL A 72 -3.58 -11.09 -3.63
CA VAL A 72 -2.76 -12.24 -4.02
C VAL A 72 -3.43 -13.02 -5.14
N PHE A 73 -2.66 -13.24 -6.20
CA PHE A 73 -3.04 -13.99 -7.39
C PHE A 73 -2.04 -15.13 -7.62
N ALA A 74 -2.50 -16.23 -8.18
CA ALA A 74 -1.66 -17.34 -8.63
C ALA A 74 -1.92 -17.61 -10.11
N ILE A 75 -0.86 -17.62 -10.92
CA ILE A 75 -0.94 -17.95 -12.35
C ILE A 75 -0.55 -19.40 -12.55
N GLU A 76 -1.47 -20.18 -13.11
CA GLU A 76 -1.30 -21.60 -13.36
C GLU A 76 -0.48 -21.83 -14.64
N VAL A 77 0.85 -21.86 -14.50
CA VAL A 77 1.79 -22.02 -15.61
C VAL A 77 2.29 -23.48 -15.67
N PRO A 78 1.70 -24.34 -16.51
CA PRO A 78 2.10 -25.74 -16.59
C PRO A 78 3.48 -25.91 -17.24
N SER A 79 4.35 -26.65 -16.57
CA SER A 79 5.60 -27.18 -17.08
C SER A 79 5.40 -28.51 -17.82
N ASN A 80 6.34 -28.86 -18.71
CA ASN A 80 6.30 -30.15 -19.43
C ASN A 80 6.64 -31.33 -18.50
N GLU A 81 7.56 -31.12 -17.56
CA GLU A 81 7.97 -32.11 -16.57
C GLU A 81 7.85 -31.57 -15.14
N SER A 82 7.63 -32.49 -14.20
CA SER A 82 7.59 -32.19 -12.77
C SER A 82 9.02 -32.09 -12.22
N GLY A 83 9.34 -31.03 -11.47
CA GLY A 83 10.66 -30.86 -10.85
C GLY A 83 11.38 -29.57 -11.21
N THR A 84 12.71 -29.63 -11.24
CA THR A 84 13.61 -28.52 -11.58
C THR A 84 15.00 -29.10 -11.90
N ASP A 85 15.94 -28.28 -12.36
CA ASP A 85 17.32 -28.72 -12.52
C ASP A 85 18.13 -28.64 -11.20
N HIS A 86 18.97 -29.63 -10.96
CA HIS A 86 20.05 -29.60 -9.98
C HIS A 86 21.31 -30.22 -10.61
N PRO A 87 22.27 -29.39 -11.07
CA PRO A 87 23.41 -29.89 -11.85
C PRO A 87 24.56 -30.46 -10.99
N GLY A 88 24.54 -30.28 -9.66
CA GLY A 88 25.59 -30.76 -8.74
C GLY A 88 26.93 -30.02 -8.91
N THR A 89 26.91 -28.75 -9.30
CA THR A 89 28.09 -27.97 -9.71
C THR A 89 28.57 -26.93 -8.70
N ALA A 90 27.78 -26.62 -7.69
CA ALA A 90 28.17 -25.64 -6.68
C ALA A 90 29.31 -26.16 -5.79
N TYR A 91 30.16 -25.23 -5.32
CA TYR A 91 31.34 -25.60 -4.51
C TYR A 91 30.96 -26.06 -3.09
N ASP A 92 29.76 -25.70 -2.65
CA ASP A 92 29.18 -26.02 -1.34
C ASP A 92 28.08 -27.08 -1.41
N CYS A 93 27.89 -27.77 -2.55
CA CYS A 93 26.93 -28.89 -2.70
C CYS A 93 27.11 -29.99 -1.65
N GLY A 94 28.28 -30.10 -1.02
CA GLY A 94 28.51 -31.08 0.04
C GLY A 94 28.25 -32.52 -0.43
N GLY A 95 27.33 -33.21 0.25
CA GLY A 95 26.94 -34.59 -0.09
C GLY A 95 26.07 -34.71 -1.35
N ASP A 96 25.51 -33.60 -1.82
CA ASP A 96 24.50 -33.58 -2.87
C ASP A 96 25.09 -33.43 -4.27
N ALA A 97 26.40 -33.21 -4.41
CA ALA A 97 27.07 -33.04 -5.71
C ALA A 97 26.84 -34.20 -6.71
N GLY A 98 26.52 -35.39 -6.22
CA GLY A 98 26.19 -36.56 -7.05
C GLY A 98 24.69 -36.74 -7.35
N ASN A 99 23.81 -35.97 -6.72
CA ASN A 99 22.36 -36.04 -6.86
C ASN A 99 21.88 -35.19 -8.05
N VAL A 100 22.35 -35.50 -9.25
CA VAL A 100 22.05 -34.69 -10.44
C VAL A 100 20.70 -35.10 -11.04
N PHE A 101 19.82 -34.12 -11.25
CA PHE A 101 18.54 -34.31 -11.92
C PHE A 101 18.19 -33.08 -12.77
N TYR A 102 17.35 -33.28 -13.78
CA TYR A 102 16.93 -32.26 -14.73
C TYR A 102 15.44 -32.44 -15.04
N ALA A 103 14.74 -31.35 -15.30
CA ALA A 103 13.34 -31.35 -15.73
C ALA A 103 13.10 -30.23 -16.75
N ASP A 104 12.33 -30.52 -17.79
CA ASP A 104 11.85 -29.51 -18.75
C ASP A 104 10.74 -28.64 -18.11
N THR A 105 11.16 -27.61 -17.38
CA THR A 105 10.27 -26.65 -16.71
C THR A 105 10.04 -25.40 -17.54
N TYR A 106 8.91 -24.72 -17.31
CA TYR A 106 8.51 -23.56 -18.10
C TYR A 106 9.50 -22.39 -17.95
N PHE A 107 9.99 -22.13 -16.74
CA PHE A 107 10.93 -21.05 -16.46
C PHE A 107 12.40 -21.47 -16.37
N ASN A 108 12.73 -22.73 -16.68
CA ASN A 108 14.07 -23.30 -16.56
C ASN A 108 14.69 -23.05 -15.18
N SER A 109 13.97 -23.42 -14.12
CA SER A 109 14.48 -23.27 -12.76
C SER A 109 15.66 -24.21 -12.51
N THR A 110 16.67 -23.73 -11.77
CA THR A 110 17.85 -24.51 -11.42
C THR A 110 18.41 -24.14 -10.05
N PHE A 111 18.91 -25.13 -9.34
CA PHE A 111 19.84 -24.98 -8.22
C PHE A 111 21.26 -24.67 -8.70
N ASP A 112 22.19 -24.51 -7.75
CA ASP A 112 23.62 -24.25 -7.95
C ASP A 112 23.93 -22.94 -8.69
N TYR A 113 22.99 -22.02 -8.74
CA TYR A 113 23.18 -20.76 -9.46
C TYR A 113 24.27 -19.91 -8.81
N GLY A 114 25.15 -19.33 -9.64
CA GLY A 114 26.31 -18.58 -9.15
C GLY A 114 27.32 -19.41 -8.35
N GLY A 115 27.25 -20.75 -8.43
CA GLY A 115 28.10 -21.67 -7.68
C GLY A 115 27.69 -21.87 -6.22
N ILE A 116 26.48 -21.45 -5.83
CA ILE A 116 25.91 -21.63 -4.49
C ILE A 116 24.79 -22.67 -4.57
N HIS A 117 24.91 -23.75 -3.80
CA HIS A 117 24.06 -24.92 -3.95
C HIS A 117 22.57 -24.62 -3.79
N ARG A 118 22.22 -23.94 -2.69
CA ARG A 118 20.83 -23.57 -2.36
C ARG A 118 20.26 -22.42 -3.20
N ALA A 119 21.06 -21.81 -4.07
CA ALA A 119 20.60 -20.70 -4.91
C ALA A 119 19.73 -21.26 -6.04
N LEU A 120 18.43 -21.25 -5.78
CA LEU A 120 17.37 -21.68 -6.68
C LEU A 120 16.82 -20.46 -7.41
N VAL A 121 16.93 -20.47 -8.73
CA VAL A 121 16.48 -19.35 -9.58
C VAL A 121 15.71 -19.85 -10.79
N ALA A 122 14.74 -19.07 -11.25
CA ALA A 122 14.19 -19.20 -12.60
C ALA A 122 15.11 -18.47 -13.60
N THR A 123 15.73 -19.21 -14.52
CA THR A 123 16.71 -18.61 -15.44
C THR A 123 16.06 -17.92 -16.65
N ASN A 124 14.85 -18.34 -17.03
CA ASN A 124 14.10 -17.73 -18.13
C ASN A 124 13.20 -16.58 -17.62
N THR A 125 13.84 -15.52 -17.13
CA THR A 125 13.12 -14.35 -16.58
C THR A 125 12.29 -13.61 -17.62
N SER A 126 12.66 -13.66 -18.90
CA SER A 126 11.86 -13.09 -19.99
C SER A 126 10.48 -13.74 -20.07
N ALA A 127 10.42 -15.08 -20.00
CA ALA A 127 9.15 -15.79 -20.01
C ALA A 127 8.30 -15.45 -18.77
N ALA A 128 8.91 -15.28 -17.60
CA ALA A 128 8.19 -14.85 -16.40
C ALA A 128 7.54 -13.47 -16.58
N TYR A 129 8.27 -12.49 -17.12
CA TYR A 129 7.70 -11.19 -17.44
C TYR A 129 6.62 -11.26 -18.52
N ASP A 130 6.81 -12.06 -19.57
CA ASP A 130 5.79 -12.24 -20.61
C ASP A 130 4.49 -12.82 -20.02
N VAL A 131 4.59 -13.80 -19.10
CA VAL A 131 3.42 -14.34 -18.38
C VAL A 131 2.74 -13.25 -17.57
N LEU A 132 3.49 -12.47 -16.77
CA LEU A 132 2.92 -11.41 -15.93
C LEU A 132 2.19 -10.34 -16.76
N ILE A 133 2.82 -9.85 -17.83
CA ILE A 133 2.25 -8.82 -18.73
C ILE A 133 0.94 -9.29 -19.34
N ASN A 134 0.85 -10.55 -19.76
CA ASN A 134 -0.30 -11.07 -20.48
C ASN A 134 -1.47 -11.45 -19.57
N ASN A 135 -1.25 -11.65 -18.27
CA ASN A 135 -2.22 -12.28 -17.37
C ASN A 135 -2.60 -11.40 -16.17
N THR A 136 -1.66 -10.71 -15.53
CA THR A 136 -1.89 -9.91 -14.32
C THR A 136 -1.05 -8.64 -14.33
N PRO A 137 -1.28 -7.68 -15.26
CA PRO A 137 -0.33 -6.60 -15.55
C PRO A 137 -0.11 -5.57 -14.42
N GLN A 138 -0.96 -5.58 -13.39
CA GLN A 138 -0.83 -4.77 -12.19
C GLN A 138 -0.23 -5.63 -11.07
N TRP A 139 1.05 -5.94 -11.15
CA TRP A 139 1.78 -6.67 -10.12
C TRP A 139 2.84 -5.76 -9.48
N ASP A 140 3.04 -5.94 -8.18
CA ASP A 140 4.06 -5.22 -7.41
C ASP A 140 5.16 -6.16 -6.92
N ILE A 141 4.79 -7.39 -6.57
CA ILE A 141 5.68 -8.41 -6.02
C ILE A 141 5.39 -9.72 -6.72
N VAL A 142 6.45 -10.44 -7.09
CA VAL A 142 6.31 -11.73 -7.77
C VAL A 142 7.11 -12.80 -7.03
N PHE A 143 6.41 -13.89 -6.73
CA PHE A 143 6.99 -15.13 -6.26
C PHE A 143 7.07 -16.14 -7.38
N ILE A 144 8.16 -16.91 -7.40
CA ILE A 144 8.26 -18.11 -8.24
C ILE A 144 8.41 -19.32 -7.31
N MET A 145 7.37 -20.14 -7.24
CA MET A 145 7.37 -21.37 -6.45
C MET A 145 7.77 -22.53 -7.35
N VAL A 146 8.88 -23.19 -7.00
CA VAL A 146 9.44 -24.30 -7.78
C VAL A 146 9.05 -25.62 -7.17
N ASN A 147 8.52 -26.54 -7.99
CA ASN A 147 8.04 -27.86 -7.57
C ASN A 147 9.18 -28.81 -7.19
N THR A 148 9.77 -28.60 -6.02
CA THR A 148 10.79 -29.47 -5.45
C THR A 148 10.79 -29.36 -3.95
N THR A 149 11.03 -30.47 -3.25
CA THR A 149 11.18 -30.49 -1.80
C THR A 149 12.64 -30.27 -1.37
N MET A 150 13.58 -30.07 -2.29
CA MET A 150 14.97 -29.73 -1.96
C MET A 150 15.04 -28.28 -1.48
N TYR A 151 15.77 -28.03 -0.39
CA TYR A 151 15.90 -26.70 0.20
C TYR A 151 16.61 -25.72 -0.75
N GLY A 152 15.92 -24.67 -1.14
CA GLY A 152 16.53 -23.52 -1.83
C GLY A 152 15.57 -22.38 -2.05
N GLY A 153 16.18 -21.23 -2.31
CA GLY A 153 15.52 -19.96 -2.58
C GLY A 153 16.53 -18.88 -2.93
N THR A 154 16.04 -17.82 -3.55
CA THR A 154 16.79 -16.61 -3.88
C THR A 154 15.82 -15.45 -4.11
N GLY A 155 16.08 -14.34 -3.44
CA GLY A 155 15.40 -13.07 -3.66
C GLY A 155 16.06 -12.21 -4.73
N GLY A 156 15.36 -11.18 -5.18
CA GLY A 156 15.82 -10.28 -6.23
C GLY A 156 14.64 -9.67 -6.95
N ALA A 157 14.65 -9.71 -8.29
CA ALA A 157 13.47 -9.29 -9.06
C ALA A 157 12.26 -10.21 -8.82
N PHE A 158 12.53 -11.49 -8.51
CA PHE A 158 11.55 -12.49 -8.17
C PHE A 158 11.95 -13.16 -6.85
N ALA A 159 11.02 -13.32 -5.92
CA ALA A 159 11.22 -14.15 -4.74
C ALA A 159 11.05 -15.62 -5.15
N THR A 160 12.14 -16.28 -5.50
CA THR A 160 12.12 -17.69 -5.95
C THR A 160 12.36 -18.61 -4.76
N PHE A 161 11.55 -19.66 -4.59
CA PHE A 161 11.72 -20.63 -3.50
C PHE A 161 11.12 -21.99 -3.84
N SER A 162 11.53 -23.00 -3.07
CA SER A 162 11.12 -24.40 -3.20
C SER A 162 9.91 -24.75 -2.32
N ARG A 163 9.22 -25.85 -2.64
CA ARG A 163 8.19 -26.51 -1.78
C ARG A 163 8.79 -27.25 -0.58
N HIS A 164 9.93 -26.82 -0.06
CA HIS A 164 10.52 -27.44 1.14
C HIS A 164 9.56 -27.34 2.33
N GLU A 165 9.69 -28.18 3.36
CA GLU A 165 8.92 -28.06 4.62
C GLU A 165 9.10 -26.72 5.37
N LEU A 166 10.05 -25.89 4.91
CA LEU A 166 10.32 -24.54 5.42
C LEU A 166 9.94 -23.47 4.37
N SER A 167 9.11 -23.80 3.39
CA SER A 167 8.73 -22.92 2.27
C SER A 167 8.21 -21.57 2.75
N ILE A 168 7.34 -21.54 3.77
CA ILE A 168 6.84 -20.31 4.40
C ILE A 168 7.98 -19.44 4.90
N GLU A 169 8.94 -20.04 5.61
CA GLU A 169 10.08 -19.35 6.19
C GLU A 169 11.01 -18.77 5.13
N ILE A 170 11.25 -19.54 4.05
CA ILE A 170 12.03 -19.11 2.90
C ILE A 170 11.29 -17.97 2.17
N ALA A 171 10.01 -18.14 1.87
CA ALA A 171 9.21 -17.13 1.16
C ALA A 171 9.21 -15.78 1.90
N ILE A 172 9.02 -15.79 3.23
CA ILE A 172 9.07 -14.57 4.05
C ILE A 172 10.47 -13.93 4.03
N HIS A 173 11.54 -14.74 3.99
CA HIS A 173 12.90 -14.22 3.83
C HIS A 173 13.11 -13.59 2.44
N GLU A 174 12.74 -14.29 1.36
CA GLU A 174 12.99 -13.83 -0.01
C GLU A 174 12.14 -12.62 -0.43
N ILE A 175 10.93 -12.46 0.10
CA ILE A 175 10.14 -11.22 -0.07
C ILE A 175 10.79 -10.04 0.64
N GLY A 176 11.54 -10.27 1.73
CA GLY A 176 12.34 -9.23 2.39
C GLY A 176 13.32 -8.57 1.42
N HIS A 177 13.95 -9.37 0.56
CA HIS A 177 14.78 -8.85 -0.54
C HIS A 177 13.95 -8.24 -1.66
N SER A 178 12.97 -8.98 -2.15
CA SER A 178 12.31 -8.71 -3.44
C SER A 178 11.30 -7.56 -3.37
N PHE A 179 10.74 -7.31 -2.18
CA PHE A 179 9.81 -6.22 -1.94
C PHE A 179 10.45 -5.08 -1.13
N SER A 180 10.97 -5.41 0.05
CA SER A 180 11.45 -4.38 1.00
C SER A 180 12.89 -3.94 0.74
N GLY A 181 13.62 -4.59 -0.19
CA GLY A 181 15.02 -4.27 -0.50
C GLY A 181 15.97 -4.48 0.68
N LEU A 182 15.63 -5.41 1.58
CA LEU A 182 16.46 -5.75 2.73
C LEU A 182 17.71 -6.51 2.28
N ALA A 183 18.79 -6.37 3.03
CA ALA A 183 19.99 -7.18 2.87
C ALA A 183 19.92 -8.42 3.76
N ASP A 184 20.70 -9.43 3.40
CA ASP A 184 20.96 -10.57 4.29
C ASP A 184 21.67 -10.12 5.57
N GLU A 185 21.45 -10.78 6.70
CA GLU A 185 22.07 -10.43 7.98
C GLU A 185 23.10 -11.46 8.48
N TYR A 186 23.37 -12.49 7.66
CA TYR A 186 24.21 -13.62 8.06
C TYR A 186 25.72 -13.33 7.97
N TRP A 187 26.31 -13.30 6.77
CA TRP A 187 27.76 -13.15 6.54
C TRP A 187 28.04 -12.79 5.07
N PHE A 188 27.97 -11.51 4.70
CA PHE A 188 28.42 -11.07 3.38
C PHE A 188 28.80 -9.58 3.38
N SER A 189 29.55 -9.15 2.36
CA SER A 189 29.75 -7.73 2.10
C SER A 189 28.72 -7.29 1.07
N GLY A 190 27.99 -6.23 1.38
CA GLY A 190 26.89 -5.74 0.56
C GLY A 190 27.02 -4.26 0.24
N TRP A 191 25.89 -3.59 0.24
CA TRP A 191 25.71 -2.16 0.03
C TRP A 191 24.77 -1.60 1.10
N GLU A 192 24.65 -0.28 1.18
CA GLU A 192 23.75 0.36 2.14
C GLU A 192 22.29 -0.02 1.84
N THR A 193 21.63 -0.65 2.80
CA THR A 193 20.18 -0.96 2.80
C THR A 193 19.56 -0.55 4.13
N ALA A 194 18.24 -0.69 4.31
CA ALA A 194 17.61 -0.31 5.58
C ALA A 194 18.18 -1.06 6.80
N ASN A 195 18.55 -2.34 6.64
CA ASN A 195 19.07 -3.22 7.70
C ASN A 195 20.58 -3.52 7.58
N MET A 196 21.32 -2.77 6.75
CA MET A 196 22.77 -2.92 6.60
C MET A 196 23.45 -1.57 6.38
N THR A 197 24.52 -1.30 7.13
CA THR A 197 25.28 -0.03 7.02
C THR A 197 26.73 -0.16 7.44
N GLN A 198 27.61 0.70 6.91
CA GLN A 198 28.98 0.87 7.40
C GLN A 198 29.06 1.87 8.56
N GLU A 199 27.99 2.62 8.84
CA GLU A 199 27.96 3.63 9.91
C GLU A 199 27.82 2.97 11.29
N SER A 200 28.92 2.97 12.05
CA SER A 200 28.96 2.41 13.40
C SER A 200 28.62 3.41 14.50
N ASN A 201 28.54 4.71 14.20
CA ASN A 201 28.26 5.76 15.15
C ASN A 201 26.75 5.78 15.48
N PRO A 202 26.34 5.56 16.74
CA PRO A 202 24.94 5.55 17.13
C PRO A 202 24.16 6.83 16.76
N LEU A 203 24.83 7.99 16.64
CA LEU A 203 24.18 9.25 16.31
C LEU A 203 23.86 9.42 14.82
N PHE A 204 24.60 8.74 13.94
CA PHE A 204 24.43 8.85 12.48
C PHE A 204 23.88 7.57 11.86
N ASN A 205 23.72 6.52 12.66
CA ASN A 205 23.16 5.26 12.19
C ASN A 205 21.68 5.44 11.80
N LYS A 206 21.33 4.89 10.64
CA LYS A 206 20.00 5.02 10.02
C LYS A 206 18.85 4.45 10.85
N TRP A 207 19.12 3.47 11.71
CA TRP A 207 18.13 2.92 12.64
C TRP A 207 18.33 3.45 14.08
N SER A 208 18.94 4.63 14.23
CA SER A 208 19.07 5.30 15.53
C SER A 208 17.76 5.44 16.32
N PRO A 209 16.56 5.65 15.72
CA PRO A 209 15.30 5.68 16.48
C PRO A 209 14.93 4.36 17.16
N TRP A 210 15.54 3.25 16.74
CA TRP A 210 15.31 1.92 17.29
C TRP A 210 16.39 1.44 18.26
N LEU A 211 17.56 2.10 18.29
CA LEU A 211 18.69 1.62 19.08
C LEU A 211 18.32 1.42 20.54
N TYR A 212 18.74 0.28 21.09
CA TYR A 212 18.55 -0.18 22.47
C TYR A 212 17.12 -0.61 22.83
N ASP A 213 16.21 -0.69 21.86
CA ASP A 213 14.87 -1.24 22.03
C ASP A 213 14.71 -2.54 21.24
N ASN A 214 13.91 -3.49 21.72
CA ASN A 214 13.66 -4.79 21.08
C ASN A 214 14.94 -5.51 20.61
N GLY A 215 16.05 -5.35 21.36
CA GLY A 215 17.36 -5.94 21.04
C GLY A 215 18.10 -5.27 19.87
N ILE A 216 17.62 -4.14 19.35
CA ILE A 216 18.28 -3.44 18.25
C ILE A 216 19.58 -2.79 18.72
N GLY A 217 20.64 -2.99 17.95
CA GLY A 217 21.98 -2.50 18.21
C GLY A 217 22.75 -2.27 16.92
N ILE A 218 24.07 -2.21 17.02
CA ILE A 218 24.99 -2.06 15.88
C ILE A 218 25.91 -3.28 15.93
N TYR A 219 25.47 -4.38 15.33
CA TYR A 219 26.17 -5.66 15.40
C TYR A 219 27.03 -5.85 14.16
N GLN A 220 28.34 -5.99 14.37
CA GLN A 220 29.29 -6.20 13.27
C GLN A 220 29.06 -7.56 12.61
N TYR A 221 29.15 -7.61 11.28
CA TYR A 221 29.12 -8.86 10.53
C TYR A 221 30.42 -9.65 10.71
N GLU A 222 30.30 -10.95 10.53
CA GLU A 222 31.41 -11.88 10.39
C GLU A 222 32.12 -11.68 9.03
N SER A 223 33.36 -12.16 8.89
CA SER A 223 34.09 -12.14 7.61
C SER A 223 33.27 -12.87 6.53
N PRO A 224 33.15 -12.33 5.30
CA PRO A 224 33.89 -11.19 4.73
C PRO A 224 33.26 -9.81 4.97
N GLY A 225 32.14 -9.71 5.71
CA GLY A 225 31.36 -8.49 5.90
C GLY A 225 31.81 -7.60 7.06
N ASN A 226 32.99 -7.80 7.65
CA ASN A 226 33.41 -7.18 8.91
C ASN A 226 33.42 -5.63 8.96
N ASN A 227 33.29 -4.91 7.84
CA ASN A 227 33.10 -3.45 7.83
C ASN A 227 31.63 -3.01 7.82
N TRP A 228 30.70 -3.95 7.90
CA TRP A 228 29.26 -3.72 7.90
C TRP A 228 28.64 -4.09 9.24
N TYR A 229 27.48 -3.51 9.50
CA TYR A 229 26.69 -3.68 10.70
C TYR A 229 25.23 -4.00 10.36
N ARG A 230 24.61 -4.83 11.19
CA ARG A 230 23.18 -5.20 11.13
C ARG A 230 22.47 -4.71 12.41
N PRO A 231 21.15 -4.48 12.34
CA PRO A 231 20.38 -3.97 13.46
C PRO A 231 20.16 -5.00 14.56
N HIS A 232 20.10 -6.30 14.25
CA HIS A 232 19.75 -7.33 15.23
C HIS A 232 20.62 -8.57 15.13
N GLN A 233 20.63 -9.41 16.17
CA GLN A 233 21.30 -10.71 16.14
C GLN A 233 20.36 -11.87 15.79
N ASP A 234 19.06 -11.67 15.86
CA ASP A 234 18.03 -12.68 15.69
C ASP A 234 16.91 -12.14 14.79
N CYS A 235 17.07 -12.26 13.48
CA CYS A 235 16.21 -11.64 12.47
C CYS A 235 15.91 -12.66 11.37
N LYS A 236 14.73 -12.58 10.75
CA LYS A 236 14.36 -13.35 9.55
C LYS A 236 15.40 -13.23 8.43
N MET A 237 16.04 -12.06 8.28
CA MET A 237 17.11 -11.86 7.29
C MET A 237 18.43 -12.56 7.66
N ARG A 238 18.54 -13.11 8.87
CA ARG A 238 19.73 -13.83 9.34
C ARG A 238 19.50 -15.34 9.43
N TYR A 239 18.35 -15.73 9.97
CA TYR A 239 17.99 -17.11 10.26
C TYR A 239 16.51 -17.35 9.92
N LEU A 240 16.20 -18.60 9.57
CA LEU A 240 14.82 -19.08 9.58
C LEU A 240 14.37 -19.34 11.03
N GLY A 241 13.09 -19.10 11.32
CA GLY A 241 12.45 -19.18 12.63
C GLY A 241 12.14 -17.80 13.25
N PRO A 242 13.13 -16.90 13.44
CA PRO A 242 12.90 -15.58 14.02
C PRO A 242 12.01 -14.69 13.13
N PRO A 243 11.25 -13.75 13.72
CA PRO A 243 10.54 -12.73 12.95
C PRO A 243 11.51 -11.71 12.34
N PHE A 244 11.00 -10.81 11.52
CA PHE A 244 11.75 -9.60 11.18
C PHE A 244 12.08 -8.81 12.45
N CYS A 245 13.30 -8.28 12.53
CA CYS A 245 13.62 -7.29 13.56
C CYS A 245 12.86 -5.97 13.30
N SER A 246 12.75 -5.10 14.30
CA SER A 246 11.98 -3.85 14.19
C SER A 246 12.33 -3.00 12.98
N VAL A 247 13.62 -2.94 12.61
CA VAL A 247 14.12 -2.17 11.45
C VAL A 247 13.64 -2.78 10.13
N CYS A 248 13.62 -4.11 10.03
CA CYS A 248 13.12 -4.80 8.84
C CYS A 248 11.59 -4.72 8.74
N ALA A 249 10.89 -4.80 9.88
CA ALA A 249 9.43 -4.63 9.93
C ALA A 249 9.05 -3.20 9.51
N GLU A 250 9.69 -2.17 10.08
CA GLU A 250 9.49 -0.77 9.70
C GLU A 250 9.70 -0.57 8.20
N LYS A 251 10.82 -1.03 7.64
CA LYS A 251 11.09 -0.88 6.20
C LYS A 251 10.04 -1.59 5.35
N THR A 252 9.51 -2.72 5.81
CA THR A 252 8.46 -3.45 5.09
C THR A 252 7.16 -2.63 5.06
N ILE A 253 6.76 -2.04 6.18
CA ILE A 253 5.58 -1.16 6.27
C ILE A 253 5.74 0.07 5.38
N ILE A 254 6.90 0.73 5.44
CA ILE A 254 7.22 1.86 4.55
C ILE A 254 7.15 1.47 3.08
N SER A 255 7.49 0.22 2.74
CA SER A 255 7.43 -0.26 1.35
C SER A 255 5.98 -0.51 0.91
N VAL A 256 5.09 -0.94 1.81
CA VAL A 256 3.63 -1.01 1.55
C VAL A 256 3.08 0.38 1.22
N TYR A 257 3.29 1.37 2.09
CA TYR A 257 2.81 2.73 1.87
C TYR A 257 3.57 3.51 0.78
N SER A 258 4.62 2.93 0.19
CA SER A 258 5.26 3.51 -1.01
C SER A 258 4.52 3.20 -2.31
N ILE A 259 3.55 2.27 -2.25
CA ILE A 259 2.76 1.82 -3.41
C ILE A 259 1.32 2.36 -3.35
N LEU A 260 0.75 2.45 -2.15
CA LEU A 260 -0.65 2.82 -1.95
C LEU A 260 -0.81 3.97 -0.95
N ASP A 261 -2.01 4.57 -0.96
CA ASP A 261 -2.41 5.63 -0.05
C ASP A 261 -3.24 5.06 1.13
N PRO A 262 -3.05 5.53 2.38
CA PRO A 262 -3.90 5.17 3.51
C PRO A 262 -5.42 5.35 3.27
N ILE A 263 -5.82 6.30 2.42
CA ILE A 263 -7.20 6.55 2.00
C ILE A 263 -7.44 5.84 0.66
N ASP A 264 -8.29 4.81 0.68
CA ASP A 264 -8.64 4.03 -0.51
C ASP A 264 -9.52 4.85 -1.47
N THR A 265 -10.63 5.37 -0.93
CA THR A 265 -11.59 6.19 -1.68
C THR A 265 -12.14 7.32 -0.81
N TYR A 266 -12.66 8.36 -1.45
CA TYR A 266 -13.29 9.48 -0.79
C TYR A 266 -14.44 10.04 -1.62
N PHE A 267 -15.32 10.77 -0.95
CA PHE A 267 -16.46 11.45 -1.54
C PHE A 267 -16.65 12.82 -0.86
N PRO A 268 -16.98 13.88 -1.63
CA PRO A 268 -17.12 13.91 -3.08
C PRO A 268 -15.80 13.70 -3.85
N GLU A 269 -15.84 13.09 -5.03
CA GLU A 269 -14.64 12.96 -5.88
C GLU A 269 -14.18 14.31 -6.44
N ASN A 270 -15.11 15.26 -6.60
CA ASN A 270 -14.77 16.62 -6.99
C ASN A 270 -14.26 17.40 -5.76
N LEU A 271 -13.04 17.91 -5.84
CA LEU A 271 -12.39 18.66 -4.76
C LEU A 271 -12.82 20.13 -4.71
N GLU A 272 -13.52 20.63 -5.74
CA GLU A 272 -14.08 22.00 -5.76
C GLU A 272 -15.62 21.91 -5.72
N LEU A 273 -16.21 22.41 -4.64
CA LEU A 273 -17.64 22.30 -4.38
C LEU A 273 -18.25 23.70 -4.26
N THR A 274 -19.50 23.84 -4.72
CA THR A 274 -20.31 25.04 -4.48
C THR A 274 -21.59 24.61 -3.81
N VAL A 275 -21.80 25.08 -2.58
CA VAL A 275 -22.92 24.67 -1.75
C VAL A 275 -23.71 25.92 -1.36
N PRO A 276 -25.04 25.90 -1.46
CA PRO A 276 -25.82 27.03 -1.00
C PRO A 276 -25.73 27.19 0.52
N ALA A 277 -25.83 28.41 1.04
CA ALA A 277 -25.81 28.67 2.49
C ALA A 277 -26.86 27.90 3.30
N SER A 278 -27.91 27.39 2.65
CA SER A 278 -28.94 26.53 3.25
C SER A 278 -28.78 25.04 2.98
N GLY A 279 -27.76 24.69 2.21
CA GLY A 279 -27.46 23.34 1.82
C GLY A 279 -26.73 22.58 2.91
N THR A 280 -26.79 21.27 2.75
CA THR A 280 -26.00 20.32 3.53
C THR A 280 -25.12 19.57 2.54
N GLU A 281 -23.85 19.40 2.88
CA GLU A 281 -22.89 18.64 2.07
C GLU A 281 -22.36 17.45 2.85
N TYR A 282 -22.17 16.32 2.16
CA TYR A 282 -21.74 15.08 2.79
C TYR A 282 -20.33 14.71 2.33
N PHE A 283 -19.44 14.50 3.30
CA PHE A 283 -18.07 14.06 3.04
C PHE A 283 -17.85 12.69 3.67
N SER A 284 -17.15 11.82 2.95
CA SER A 284 -16.76 10.52 3.48
C SER A 284 -15.43 10.04 2.91
N ILE A 285 -14.77 9.17 3.65
CA ILE A 285 -13.56 8.47 3.26
C ILE A 285 -13.70 6.98 3.57
N ASN A 286 -12.95 6.17 2.85
CA ASN A 286 -12.77 4.75 3.11
C ASN A 286 -11.27 4.47 3.30
N PRO A 287 -10.75 4.51 4.53
CA PRO A 287 -9.34 4.18 4.77
C PRO A 287 -9.12 2.66 4.71
N ILE A 288 -7.91 2.24 4.31
CA ILE A 288 -7.53 0.82 4.32
C ILE A 288 -7.25 0.41 5.79
N PRO A 289 -7.98 -0.55 6.36
CA PRO A 289 -7.86 -0.88 7.78
C PRO A 289 -6.62 -1.72 8.08
N THR A 290 -5.97 -1.46 9.22
CA THR A 290 -4.91 -2.32 9.79
C THR A 290 -5.49 -3.31 10.82
N VAL A 291 -4.69 -4.31 11.22
CA VAL A 291 -5.08 -5.33 12.21
C VAL A 291 -4.04 -5.42 13.35
N PRO A 292 -4.35 -5.03 14.60
CA PRO A 292 -5.51 -4.22 15.00
C PRO A 292 -5.48 -2.83 14.34
N SER A 293 -6.56 -2.07 14.49
CA SER A 293 -6.61 -0.71 13.94
C SER A 293 -5.61 0.21 14.64
N PHE A 294 -4.74 0.83 13.84
CA PHE A 294 -3.82 1.90 14.20
C PHE A 294 -4.20 3.23 13.52
N ILE A 295 -5.28 3.22 12.74
CA ILE A 295 -5.72 4.33 11.92
C ILE A 295 -6.44 5.38 12.78
N THR A 296 -6.03 6.63 12.66
CA THR A 296 -6.73 7.81 13.20
C THR A 296 -7.25 8.68 12.08
N ILE A 297 -8.40 9.33 12.31
CA ILE A 297 -9.08 10.18 11.34
C ILE A 297 -9.46 11.48 12.03
N ASP A 298 -9.02 12.61 11.50
CA ASP A 298 -9.35 13.94 12.00
C ASP A 298 -9.93 14.80 10.88
N TRP A 299 -11.10 15.41 11.12
CA TRP A 299 -11.75 16.31 10.18
C TRP A 299 -11.60 17.76 10.62
N PHE A 300 -11.33 18.64 9.68
CA PHE A 300 -11.08 20.06 9.86
C PHE A 300 -11.96 20.89 8.94
N ILE A 301 -12.40 22.04 9.44
CA ILE A 301 -12.92 23.14 8.62
C ILE A 301 -12.15 24.41 9.02
N ASP A 302 -11.53 25.09 8.05
CA ASP A 302 -10.69 26.28 8.27
C ASP A 302 -9.70 26.12 9.44
N GLU A 303 -8.91 25.04 9.38
CA GLU A 303 -7.94 24.62 10.41
C GLU A 303 -8.54 24.20 11.76
N GLN A 304 -9.85 24.33 11.98
CA GLN A 304 -10.50 23.92 13.22
C GLN A 304 -10.98 22.48 13.14
N ILE A 305 -10.63 21.67 14.15
CA ILE A 305 -11.11 20.29 14.24
C ILE A 305 -12.61 20.27 14.53
N ILE A 306 -13.36 19.54 13.70
CA ILE A 306 -14.80 19.37 13.83
C ILE A 306 -15.23 17.95 14.19
N ASN A 307 -14.42 16.92 13.89
CA ASN A 307 -14.72 15.53 14.19
C ASN A 307 -13.44 14.69 14.34
N HIS A 308 -13.54 13.63 15.17
CA HIS A 308 -12.49 12.63 15.37
C HIS A 308 -13.06 11.22 15.18
N GLY A 309 -12.32 10.39 14.44
CA GLY A 309 -12.54 8.94 14.31
C GLY A 309 -13.71 8.52 13.42
N SER A 310 -14.51 9.45 12.90
CA SER A 310 -15.60 9.12 11.97
C SER A 310 -15.09 9.06 10.53
N THR A 311 -15.53 8.07 9.76
CA THR A 311 -15.23 7.97 8.32
C THR A 311 -16.07 8.91 7.45
N SER A 312 -17.03 9.63 8.05
CA SER A 312 -17.85 10.59 7.34
C SER A 312 -18.34 11.72 8.24
N ILE A 313 -18.60 12.86 7.63
CA ILE A 313 -19.21 14.03 8.25
C ILE A 313 -20.34 14.57 7.37
N GLU A 314 -21.26 15.27 7.99
CA GLU A 314 -22.31 16.05 7.34
C GLU A 314 -22.10 17.52 7.73
N LEU A 315 -21.97 18.38 6.72
CA LEU A 315 -21.66 19.80 6.87
C LEU A 315 -22.90 20.62 6.54
N GLU A 316 -23.44 21.29 7.55
CA GLU A 316 -24.53 22.26 7.39
C GLU A 316 -23.93 23.63 7.03
N ALA A 317 -24.07 24.07 5.77
CA ALA A 317 -23.43 25.29 5.28
C ALA A 317 -23.87 26.54 6.05
N SER A 318 -25.09 26.51 6.61
CA SER A 318 -25.66 27.60 7.41
C SER A 318 -24.90 27.93 8.70
N LEU A 319 -23.98 27.05 9.13
CA LEU A 319 -23.13 27.27 10.31
C LEU A 319 -21.84 28.03 10.00
N TYR A 320 -21.56 28.30 8.72
CA TYR A 320 -20.35 28.93 8.23
C TYR A 320 -20.68 30.22 7.47
N SER A 321 -19.70 31.12 7.37
CA SER A 321 -19.86 32.38 6.62
C SER A 321 -20.00 32.14 5.12
N GLU A 322 -20.41 33.16 4.37
CA GLU A 322 -20.27 33.12 2.92
C GLU A 322 -18.78 33.17 2.51
N GLY A 323 -18.47 32.52 1.39
CA GLY A 323 -17.14 32.55 0.80
C GLY A 323 -16.46 31.19 0.74
N GLU A 324 -15.15 31.21 0.60
CA GLU A 324 -14.32 30.01 0.49
C GLU A 324 -14.01 29.43 1.87
N HIS A 325 -14.20 28.12 2.00
CA HIS A 325 -13.89 27.32 3.17
C HIS A 325 -13.02 26.12 2.76
N GLU A 326 -12.12 25.71 3.65
CA GLU A 326 -11.33 24.49 3.47
C GLU A 326 -11.94 23.37 4.32
N VAL A 327 -12.45 22.31 3.69
CA VAL A 327 -12.79 21.06 4.38
C VAL A 327 -11.64 20.08 4.19
N LYS A 328 -11.03 19.63 5.27
CA LYS A 328 -9.90 18.71 5.22
C LYS A 328 -10.13 17.49 6.10
N VAL A 329 -9.73 16.32 5.64
CA VAL A 329 -9.61 15.11 6.45
C VAL A 329 -8.17 14.64 6.43
N VAL A 330 -7.64 14.27 7.59
CA VAL A 330 -6.30 13.71 7.74
C VAL A 330 -6.43 12.30 8.32
N VAL A 331 -5.85 11.32 7.63
CA VAL A 331 -5.78 9.93 8.06
C VAL A 331 -4.33 9.59 8.36
N LYS A 332 -4.06 8.98 9.51
CA LYS A 332 -2.72 8.56 9.91
C LYS A 332 -2.72 7.13 10.38
N ASP A 333 -1.69 6.38 10.03
CA ASP A 333 -1.32 5.15 10.72
C ASP A 333 -0.33 5.47 11.85
N LEU A 334 -0.75 5.25 13.10
CA LEU A 334 0.05 5.46 14.30
C LEU A 334 0.73 4.18 14.82
N SER A 335 0.96 3.19 13.95
CA SER A 335 1.61 1.93 14.32
C SER A 335 2.95 2.18 14.98
N GLU A 336 3.15 1.62 16.18
CA GLU A 336 4.44 1.67 16.89
C GLU A 336 5.55 0.88 16.16
N LEU A 337 5.21 0.17 15.09
CA LEU A 337 6.15 -0.54 14.21
C LEU A 337 6.91 0.38 13.25
N VAL A 338 6.55 1.67 13.18
CA VAL A 338 7.25 2.70 12.40
C VAL A 338 7.60 3.88 13.31
N ARG A 339 8.89 4.23 13.36
CA ARG A 339 9.45 5.37 14.09
C ARG A 339 10.11 6.39 13.17
N ASN A 340 10.45 6.00 11.95
CA ASN A 340 11.12 6.84 10.99
C ASN A 340 10.43 6.80 9.62
N ASP A 341 9.54 7.76 9.40
CA ASP A 341 8.86 7.98 8.12
C ASP A 341 9.16 9.40 7.60
N PRO A 342 10.36 9.64 7.02
CA PRO A 342 10.76 10.97 6.59
C PRO A 342 9.98 11.48 5.38
N LEU A 343 9.19 10.63 4.72
CA LEU A 343 8.37 10.97 3.56
C LEU A 343 6.89 11.13 3.91
N ASN A 344 6.50 10.92 5.18
CA ASN A 344 5.12 10.94 5.67
C ASN A 344 4.18 10.04 4.85
N LEU A 345 4.64 8.83 4.47
CA LEU A 345 3.85 7.85 3.74
C LEU A 345 2.70 7.26 4.57
N LEU A 346 2.82 7.25 5.90
CA LEU A 346 1.78 6.76 6.81
C LEU A 346 0.69 7.80 7.09
N GLU A 347 0.71 8.95 6.41
CA GLU A 347 -0.26 10.03 6.54
C GLU A 347 -0.80 10.40 5.16
N SER A 348 -2.11 10.59 5.08
CA SER A 348 -2.79 11.07 3.88
C SER A 348 -3.82 12.12 4.25
N GLU A 349 -4.02 13.07 3.34
CA GLU A 349 -5.01 14.12 3.49
C GLU A 349 -5.81 14.31 2.22
N ILE A 350 -7.12 14.53 2.38
CA ILE A 350 -7.98 15.02 1.30
C ILE A 350 -8.46 16.41 1.70
N ILE A 351 -8.37 17.34 0.75
CA ILE A 351 -8.76 18.73 0.92
C ILE A 351 -9.79 19.08 -0.14
N TRP A 352 -10.98 19.45 0.30
CA TRP A 352 -12.03 20.04 -0.54
C TRP A 352 -12.06 21.55 -0.33
N SER A 353 -12.05 22.29 -1.44
CA SER A 353 -12.39 23.71 -1.48
C SER A 353 -13.91 23.85 -1.59
N LEU A 354 -14.53 24.40 -0.56
CA LEU A 354 -15.96 24.58 -0.44
C LEU A 354 -16.31 26.06 -0.59
N MET A 355 -16.97 26.42 -1.68
CA MET A 355 -17.53 27.75 -1.88
C MET A 355 -18.98 27.78 -1.38
N ILE A 356 -19.23 28.49 -0.29
CA ILE A 356 -20.58 28.72 0.20
C ILE A 356 -21.13 29.96 -0.50
N VAL A 357 -22.26 29.81 -1.18
CA VAL A 357 -22.91 30.87 -1.95
C VAL A 357 -24.36 31.07 -1.53
N CYS A 358 -24.87 32.26 -1.76
CA CYS A 358 -26.28 32.54 -1.57
C CYS A 358 -27.11 31.95 -2.71
N ASN A 359 -28.06 31.08 -2.36
CA ASN A 359 -28.85 30.29 -3.29
C ASN A 359 -29.74 31.20 -4.18
N THR A 360 -30.47 32.08 -3.52
CA THR A 360 -31.31 33.11 -4.15
C THR A 360 -31.06 34.43 -3.43
N ILE A 361 -30.68 35.47 -4.17
CA ILE A 361 -30.51 36.81 -3.63
C ILE A 361 -31.81 37.23 -2.92
N GLY A 362 -31.73 37.42 -1.60
CA GLY A 362 -32.85 37.82 -0.76
C GLY A 362 -33.66 36.71 -0.09
N ASP A 363 -33.36 35.42 -0.32
CA ASP A 363 -33.99 34.30 0.39
C ASP A 363 -33.20 33.98 1.67
N LEU A 364 -33.45 34.76 2.71
CA LEU A 364 -32.69 34.74 3.97
C LEU A 364 -33.15 33.65 4.93
N ASN A 365 -34.40 33.20 4.81
CA ASN A 365 -34.90 32.06 5.58
C ASN A 365 -34.71 30.72 4.86
N SER A 366 -34.22 30.76 3.62
CA SER A 366 -33.92 29.59 2.79
C SER A 366 -35.12 28.69 2.51
N ASP A 367 -36.32 29.27 2.45
CA ASP A 367 -37.56 28.54 2.16
C ASP A 367 -37.86 28.42 0.65
N GLY A 368 -36.98 28.98 -0.19
CA GLY A 368 -37.10 29.00 -1.64
C GLY A 368 -37.99 30.13 -2.17
N MET A 369 -38.48 31.04 -1.31
CA MET A 369 -39.32 32.16 -1.69
C MET A 369 -38.84 33.48 -1.07
N VAL A 370 -38.41 34.42 -1.89
CA VAL A 370 -38.10 35.79 -1.44
C VAL A 370 -39.41 36.54 -1.09
N ASN A 371 -39.66 36.75 0.20
CA ASN A 371 -40.91 37.33 0.69
C ASN A 371 -40.73 38.17 1.98
N ILE A 372 -41.84 38.59 2.59
CA ILE A 372 -41.82 39.46 3.77
C ILE A 372 -41.12 38.82 4.99
N GLN A 373 -41.04 37.49 5.04
CA GLN A 373 -40.34 36.78 6.11
C GLN A 373 -38.84 37.05 6.05
N ASP A 374 -38.25 37.14 4.86
CA ASP A 374 -36.83 37.50 4.67
C ASP A 374 -36.56 38.93 5.13
N VAL A 375 -37.46 39.87 4.80
CA VAL A 375 -37.36 41.25 5.28
C VAL A 375 -37.37 41.32 6.80
N ILE A 376 -38.19 40.49 7.47
CA ILE A 376 -38.24 40.45 8.93
C ILE A 376 -36.92 39.93 9.51
N LEU A 377 -36.31 38.91 8.89
CA LEU A 377 -34.99 38.41 9.30
C LEU A 377 -33.92 39.48 9.14
N LEU A 378 -33.85 40.13 7.98
CA LEU A 378 -32.88 41.18 7.70
C LEU A 378 -33.02 42.37 8.65
N VAL A 379 -34.26 42.79 8.92
CA VAL A 379 -34.52 43.88 9.88
C VAL A 379 -34.04 43.50 11.28
N ASN A 380 -34.30 42.27 11.71
CA ASN A 380 -33.87 41.78 13.02
C ASN A 380 -32.35 41.72 13.14
N ASP A 381 -31.66 41.35 12.07
CA ASP A 381 -30.20 41.33 12.01
C ASP A 381 -29.62 42.74 12.11
N VAL A 382 -30.11 43.68 11.28
CA VAL A 382 -29.69 45.10 11.29
C VAL A 382 -29.92 45.79 12.65
N ILE A 383 -30.95 45.40 13.40
CA ILE A 383 -31.22 45.95 14.74
C ILE A 383 -30.59 45.14 15.89
N GLY A 384 -29.84 44.08 15.58
CA GLY A 384 -29.09 43.27 16.53
C GLY A 384 -29.94 42.37 17.43
N THR A 385 -31.13 41.95 16.97
CA THR A 385 -32.00 41.02 17.70
C THR A 385 -31.83 39.55 17.29
N LEU A 386 -31.16 39.29 16.17
CA LEU A 386 -30.68 37.98 15.74
C LEU A 386 -29.15 38.00 15.59
N ALA A 387 -28.53 36.81 15.56
CA ALA A 387 -27.12 36.67 15.18
C ALA A 387 -27.04 36.55 13.65
N ASP A 388 -25.97 37.12 13.08
CA ASP A 388 -25.66 37.22 11.63
C ASP A 388 -26.52 36.33 10.74
N VAL A 389 -27.37 36.96 9.94
CA VAL A 389 -28.14 36.25 8.91
C VAL A 389 -27.22 36.09 7.70
N THR A 390 -26.85 34.85 7.38
CA THR A 390 -26.09 34.55 6.16
C THR A 390 -26.85 35.05 4.93
N CYS A 391 -26.14 35.57 3.92
CA CYS A 391 -26.71 36.14 2.69
C CYS A 391 -27.45 37.49 2.83
N ALA A 392 -27.27 38.19 3.95
CA ALA A 392 -27.94 39.45 4.25
C ALA A 392 -27.35 40.70 3.58
N ASP A 393 -26.07 40.67 3.16
CA ASP A 393 -25.46 41.74 2.37
C ASP A 393 -25.86 41.55 0.90
N LEU A 394 -26.90 42.26 0.47
CA LEU A 394 -27.44 42.10 -0.88
C LEU A 394 -26.73 42.99 -1.90
N ASN A 395 -25.92 43.93 -1.40
CA ASN A 395 -25.31 44.98 -2.19
C ASN A 395 -23.79 44.81 -2.38
N ASP A 396 -23.21 43.80 -1.73
CA ASP A 396 -21.80 43.41 -1.74
C ASP A 396 -20.84 44.53 -1.24
N ASP A 397 -21.30 45.40 -0.31
CA ASP A 397 -20.46 46.46 0.28
C ASP A 397 -19.75 46.05 1.58
N GLY A 398 -20.05 44.86 2.10
CA GLY A 398 -19.48 44.29 3.31
C GLY A 398 -20.15 44.75 4.61
N GLU A 399 -21.24 45.52 4.56
CA GLU A 399 -21.99 45.97 5.73
C GLU A 399 -23.49 45.65 5.65
N ILE A 400 -24.01 44.78 6.53
CA ILE A 400 -25.46 44.49 6.61
C ILE A 400 -26.20 45.67 7.25
N ASN A 401 -26.96 46.43 6.46
CA ASN A 401 -27.61 47.65 6.90
C ASN A 401 -28.97 47.93 6.20
N ILE A 402 -29.46 49.18 6.33
CA ILE A 402 -30.76 49.59 5.76
C ILE A 402 -30.78 49.54 4.22
N LEU A 403 -29.62 49.64 3.57
CA LEU A 403 -29.49 49.55 2.11
C LEU A 403 -29.85 48.16 1.62
N ASP A 404 -29.48 47.11 2.35
CA ASP A 404 -29.84 45.73 2.04
C ASP A 404 -31.33 45.50 2.21
N ILE A 405 -31.94 46.07 3.26
CA ILE A 405 -33.41 46.02 3.43
C ILE A 405 -34.12 46.66 2.24
N VAL A 406 -33.62 47.80 1.76
CA VAL A 406 -34.20 48.48 0.60
C VAL A 406 -34.06 47.62 -0.66
N GLN A 407 -32.91 46.99 -0.87
CA GLN A 407 -32.72 46.08 -1.99
C GLN A 407 -33.62 44.86 -1.90
N LEU A 408 -33.75 44.24 -0.73
CA LEU A 408 -34.63 43.09 -0.52
C LEU A 408 -36.09 43.43 -0.84
N VAL A 409 -36.57 44.58 -0.36
CA VAL A 409 -37.92 45.05 -0.67
C VAL A 409 -38.10 45.30 -2.17
N ASN A 410 -37.08 45.80 -2.86
CA ASN A 410 -37.13 45.97 -4.33
C ASN A 410 -37.13 44.65 -5.09
N ILE A 411 -36.55 43.58 -4.54
CA ILE A 411 -36.59 42.23 -5.14
C ILE A 411 -38.00 41.63 -5.01
N ILE A 412 -38.72 41.94 -3.93
CA ILE A 412 -40.07 41.41 -3.65
C ILE A 412 -41.17 42.12 -4.47
N LEU A 413 -40.99 43.41 -4.76
CA LEU A 413 -41.95 44.28 -5.48
C LEU A 413 -41.92 44.08 -7.00
#